data_AF-A0AAV9P486-F1
#
_entry.id   AF-A0AAV9P486-F1
#
_cell.length_a   1.000
_cell.length_b   1.000
_cell.length_c   1.000
_cell.angle_alpha   90.00
_cell.angle_beta   90.00
_cell.angle_gamma   90.00
#
_symmetry.space_group_name_H-M   'P 1'
#
loop_
_entity.id
_entity.type
_entity.pdbx_description
1 polymer ?
#
loop_
_entity_poly.entity_id
_entity_poly.type
_entity_poly.pdbx_seq_one_letter_code
_entity_poly.pdbx_strand_id
1 'polypeptide(L)'
;MIDARWNDMDVGLFIDITTLRRNKTADALGTDGAMMVKDKHHYMYDDIFPLRDSVFEGVAVKVPFAYTDVLIEEYGADALTKRIFYNFVFDAEKGEWIGQARSGTTD
;
A
#
# COMPACT_ATOMS: atom_id res chain seq x y z
N MET A 1 -6.89 7.23 -7.59
CA MET A 1 -7.73 8.45 -7.38
C MET A 1 -8.16 8.44 -5.92
N ILE A 2 -7.95 9.53 -5.19
CA ILE A 2 -8.13 9.59 -3.73
C ILE A 2 -9.49 10.19 -3.33
N ASP A 3 -9.92 9.93 -2.09
CA ASP A 3 -11.13 10.51 -1.51
C ASP A 3 -10.83 11.76 -0.67
N ALA A 4 -9.70 11.77 0.05
CA ALA A 4 -9.22 12.93 0.78
C ALA A 4 -7.69 12.93 0.87
N ARG A 5 -7.13 14.10 1.21
CA ARG A 5 -5.72 14.27 1.56
C ARG A 5 -5.62 15.17 2.78
N TRP A 6 -4.86 14.73 3.77
CA TRP A 6 -4.39 15.63 4.83
C TRP A 6 -3.03 16.18 4.43
N ASN A 7 -2.83 17.49 4.56
CA ASN A 7 -1.56 18.16 4.25
C ASN A 7 -1.08 18.92 5.50
N ASP A 8 0.20 18.74 5.82
CA ASP A 8 0.93 19.67 6.65
C ASP A 8 1.40 20.85 5.79
N MET A 9 0.95 22.06 6.14
CA MET A 9 1.22 23.27 5.34
C MET A 9 2.62 23.84 5.57
N ASP A 10 3.30 23.45 6.66
CA ASP A 10 4.63 23.96 7.00
C ASP A 10 5.72 23.16 6.30
N VAL A 11 5.57 21.83 6.26
CA VAL A 11 6.57 20.93 5.65
C VAL A 11 6.15 20.36 4.29
N GLY A 12 4.87 20.49 3.92
CA GLY A 12 4.33 19.95 2.67
C GLY A 12 4.15 18.43 2.66
N LEU A 13 4.33 17.76 3.81
CA LEU A 13 4.03 16.33 3.97
C LEU A 13 2.52 16.10 3.87
N PHE A 14 2.15 14.93 3.36
CA PHE A 14 0.74 14.61 3.16
C PHE A 14 0.43 13.13 3.38
N ILE A 15 -0.84 12.87 3.70
CA ILE A 15 -1.41 11.53 3.79
C ILE A 15 -2.60 11.46 2.83
N ASP A 16 -2.53 10.54 1.89
CA ASP A 16 -3.65 10.19 1.03
C ASP A 16 -4.59 9.21 1.72
N ILE A 17 -5.89 9.47 1.58
CA ILE A 17 -6.96 8.66 2.18
C ILE A 17 -7.87 8.18 1.05
N THR A 18 -7.99 6.85 0.95
CA THR A 18 -8.90 6.17 0.02
C THR A 18 -9.92 5.38 0.82
N THR A 19 -11.20 5.53 0.46
CA THR A 19 -12.31 4.86 1.13
C THR A 19 -12.61 3.53 0.46
N LEU A 20 -12.53 2.45 1.24
CA LEU A 20 -13.03 1.13 0.85
C LEU A 20 -14.51 1.02 1.17
N ARG A 21 -15.32 0.53 0.21
CA ARG A 21 -16.76 0.33 0.39
C ARG A 21 -17.25 -0.97 -0.25
N ARG A 22 -18.41 -1.45 0.17
CA ARG A 22 -19.12 -2.57 -0.49
C ARG A 22 -19.43 -2.24 -1.94
N ASN A 23 -19.20 -3.19 -2.84
CA ASN A 23 -19.57 -3.11 -4.24
C ASN A 23 -20.97 -3.67 -4.44
N LYS A 24 -21.99 -2.86 -4.13
CA LYS A 24 -23.40 -3.26 -4.22
C LYS A 24 -23.83 -3.77 -5.60
N THR A 25 -23.17 -3.29 -6.66
CA THR A 25 -23.45 -3.76 -8.03
C THR A 25 -22.96 -5.19 -8.21
N ALA A 26 -21.75 -5.51 -7.78
CA ALA A 26 -21.22 -6.87 -7.83
C ALA A 26 -21.97 -7.81 -6.87
N ASP A 27 -22.29 -7.33 -5.66
CA ASP A 27 -23.12 -8.07 -4.71
C ASP A 27 -24.48 -8.45 -5.34
N ALA A 28 -25.15 -7.50 -6.01
CA ALA A 28 -26.42 -7.74 -6.70
C ALA A 28 -26.32 -8.70 -7.90
N LEU A 29 -25.11 -8.87 -8.45
CA LEU A 29 -24.80 -9.82 -9.53
C LEU A 29 -24.33 -11.19 -8.99
N GLY A 30 -24.33 -11.39 -7.67
CA GLY A 30 -24.02 -12.66 -7.01
C GLY A 30 -22.59 -12.79 -6.48
N THR A 31 -21.77 -11.75 -6.57
CA THR A 31 -20.43 -11.72 -5.97
C THR A 31 -20.53 -11.18 -4.55
N ASP A 32 -20.99 -12.01 -3.62
CA ASP A 32 -21.07 -11.64 -2.21
C ASP A 32 -19.67 -11.31 -1.64
N GLY A 33 -19.63 -10.34 -0.74
CA GLY A 33 -18.36 -9.90 -0.16
C GLY A 33 -17.56 -8.92 -1.00
N ALA A 34 -18.03 -8.53 -2.20
CA ALA A 34 -17.27 -7.67 -3.09
C ALA A 34 -17.11 -6.26 -2.49
N MET A 35 -15.88 -5.75 -2.56
CA MET A 35 -15.49 -4.42 -2.12
C MET A 35 -14.86 -3.66 -3.28
N MET A 36 -14.93 -2.34 -3.23
CA MET A 36 -14.30 -1.48 -4.22
C MET A 36 -13.86 -0.16 -3.63
N VAL A 37 -12.86 0.44 -4.25
CA VAL A 37 -12.42 1.81 -4.01
C VAL A 37 -12.76 2.68 -5.21
N LYS A 38 -12.54 4.00 -5.09
CA LYS A 38 -12.95 4.96 -6.11
C LYS A 38 -12.17 4.81 -7.43
N ASP A 39 -10.94 4.29 -7.39
CA ASP A 39 -10.07 4.14 -8.55
C ASP A 39 -10.13 2.79 -9.24
N LYS A 40 -11.24 2.07 -9.04
CA LYS A 40 -11.59 0.81 -9.71
C LYS A 40 -10.73 -0.39 -9.29
N HIS A 41 -9.94 -0.30 -8.22
CA HIS A 41 -9.48 -1.51 -7.57
C HIS A 41 -10.65 -2.18 -6.82
N HIS A 42 -10.62 -3.50 -6.83
CA HIS A 42 -11.63 -4.37 -6.25
C HIS A 42 -10.95 -5.33 -5.28
N TYR A 43 -11.63 -5.67 -4.20
CA TYR A 43 -11.13 -6.57 -3.17
C TYR A 43 -12.29 -7.44 -2.68
N MET A 44 -12.00 -8.56 -2.01
CA MET A 44 -13.01 -9.26 -1.23
C MET A 44 -12.96 -8.82 0.24
N TYR A 45 -14.09 -8.94 0.92
CA TYR A 45 -14.19 -8.61 2.33
C TYR A 45 -13.18 -9.37 3.18
N ASP A 46 -13.01 -10.66 2.92
CA ASP A 46 -12.12 -11.55 3.69
C ASP A 46 -10.63 -11.28 3.43
N ASP A 47 -10.28 -10.62 2.32
CA ASP A 47 -8.89 -10.19 2.05
C ASP A 47 -8.49 -9.04 2.99
N ILE A 48 -9.48 -8.24 3.42
CA ILE A 48 -9.28 -7.02 4.19
C ILE A 48 -9.56 -7.24 5.66
N PHE A 49 -10.67 -7.89 6.01
CA PHE A 49 -11.16 -8.02 7.37
C PHE A 49 -11.07 -9.48 7.89
N PRO A 50 -10.85 -9.69 9.21
CA PRO A 50 -10.52 -8.68 10.21
C PRO A 50 -9.13 -8.09 10.00
N LEU A 51 -8.94 -6.82 10.36
CA LEU A 51 -7.64 -6.18 10.27
C LEU A 51 -6.65 -6.79 11.27
N ARG A 52 -5.40 -6.94 10.84
CA ARG A 52 -4.30 -7.47 11.66
C ARG A 52 -3.51 -6.32 12.29
N ASP A 53 -3.06 -6.52 13.53
CA ASP A 53 -2.12 -5.62 14.19
C ASP A 53 -0.73 -5.71 13.55
N SER A 54 -0.08 -4.56 13.38
CA SER A 54 1.29 -4.45 12.90
C SER A 54 1.95 -3.18 13.47
N VAL A 55 3.21 -2.96 13.12
CA VAL A 55 3.98 -1.77 13.47
C VAL A 55 4.57 -1.19 12.19
N PHE A 56 4.44 0.12 12.01
CA PHE A 56 5.02 0.87 10.91
C PHE A 56 5.68 2.14 11.45
N GLU A 57 6.97 2.33 11.19
CA GLU A 57 7.75 3.47 11.72
C GLU A 57 7.64 3.62 13.25
N GLY A 58 7.62 2.48 13.96
CA GLY A 58 7.46 2.43 15.42
C GLY A 58 6.04 2.72 15.94
N VAL A 59 5.08 2.99 15.06
CA VAL A 59 3.68 3.26 15.40
C VAL A 59 2.83 2.01 15.20
N ALA A 60 1.93 1.71 16.15
CA ALA A 60 0.96 0.62 16.01
C ALA A 60 -0.04 0.93 14.90
N VAL A 61 -0.20 0.01 13.94
CA VAL A 61 -1.08 0.17 12.78
C VAL A 61 -1.92 -1.08 12.56
N LYS A 62 -2.92 -0.95 11.69
CA LYS A 62 -3.76 -2.04 11.21
C LYS A 62 -3.51 -2.26 9.72
N VAL A 63 -3.38 -3.53 9.32
CA VAL A 63 -3.18 -3.93 7.92
C VAL A 63 -4.25 -4.93 7.48
N PRO A 64 -4.52 -5.07 6.15
CA PRO A 64 -5.42 -6.10 5.62
C PRO A 64 -5.08 -7.51 6.12
N PHE A 65 -6.10 -8.37 6.23
CA PHE A 65 -5.91 -9.75 6.69
C PHE A 65 -4.95 -10.53 5.80
N ALA A 66 -5.22 -10.53 4.48
CA ALA A 66 -4.45 -11.19 3.43
C ALA A 66 -3.51 -10.21 2.70
N TYR A 67 -2.83 -9.33 3.45
CA TYR A 67 -1.99 -8.26 2.87
C TYR A 67 -0.97 -8.76 1.84
N THR A 68 -0.43 -9.97 1.99
CA THR A 68 0.50 -10.58 1.04
C THR A 68 -0.16 -10.77 -0.33
N ASP A 69 -1.36 -11.36 -0.36
CA ASP A 69 -2.08 -11.66 -1.59
C ASP A 69 -2.54 -10.36 -2.27
N VAL A 70 -3.03 -9.39 -1.48
CA VAL A 70 -3.39 -8.05 -1.97
C VAL A 70 -2.19 -7.36 -2.64
N LEU A 71 -1.01 -7.39 -2.01
CA LEU A 71 0.20 -6.81 -2.59
C LEU A 71 0.65 -7.52 -3.86
N ILE A 72 0.52 -8.85 -3.92
CA ILE A 72 0.87 -9.65 -5.10
C ILE A 72 -0.08 -9.34 -6.26
N GLU A 73 -1.38 -9.22 -5.99
CA GLU A 73 -2.37 -8.90 -7.02
C GLU A 73 -2.12 -7.51 -7.62
N GLU A 74 -1.80 -6.52 -6.80
CA GLU A 74 -1.58 -5.15 -7.25
C GLU A 74 -0.22 -4.93 -7.92
N TYR A 75 0.84 -5.55 -7.39
CA TYR A 75 2.23 -5.20 -7.73
C TYR A 75 3.10 -6.38 -8.19
N GLY A 76 2.57 -7.60 -8.16
CA GLY A 76 3.27 -8.83 -8.50
C GLY A 76 4.08 -9.42 -7.34
N ALA A 77 4.53 -10.67 -7.50
CA ALA A 77 5.26 -11.42 -6.46
C ALA A 77 6.56 -10.75 -6.00
N ASP A 78 7.22 -10.03 -6.90
CA ASP A 78 8.46 -9.31 -6.60
C ASP A 78 8.26 -8.16 -5.60
N ALA A 79 7.03 -7.66 -5.42
CA ALA A 79 6.74 -6.58 -4.47
C ALA A 79 7.11 -6.94 -3.02
N LEU A 80 7.14 -8.24 -2.70
CA LEU A 80 7.46 -8.73 -1.36
C LEU A 80 8.95 -8.94 -1.11
N THR A 81 9.76 -9.00 -2.17
CA THR A 81 11.15 -9.44 -2.08
C THR A 81 12.14 -8.45 -2.68
N LYS A 82 11.71 -7.61 -3.62
CA LYS A 82 12.57 -6.68 -4.34
C LYS A 82 13.03 -5.57 -3.41
N ARG A 83 14.31 -5.59 -3.06
CA ARG A 83 14.98 -4.58 -2.23
C ARG A 83 15.70 -3.50 -3.02
N ILE A 84 15.58 -3.50 -4.34
CA ILE A 84 16.23 -2.51 -5.22
C ILE A 84 15.14 -1.86 -6.08
N PHE A 85 15.01 -0.55 -5.97
CA PHE A 85 14.03 0.21 -6.72
C PHE A 85 14.66 1.49 -7.25
N TYR A 86 14.81 1.58 -8.58
CA TYR A 86 15.63 2.61 -9.23
C TYR A 86 17.02 2.73 -8.61
N ASN A 87 17.39 3.89 -8.06
CA ASN A 87 18.67 4.15 -7.42
C ASN A 87 18.60 3.95 -5.89
N PHE A 88 17.58 3.25 -5.38
CA PHE A 88 17.41 3.02 -3.95
C PHE A 88 17.58 1.54 -3.63
N VAL A 89 18.22 1.27 -2.49
CA VAL A 89 18.29 -0.07 -1.89
C VAL A 89 17.64 -0.03 -0.51
N PHE A 90 16.79 -1.01 -0.23
CA PHE A 90 16.12 -1.13 1.06
C PHE A 90 17.07 -1.72 2.11
N ASP A 91 17.33 -0.94 3.16
CA ASP A 91 18.02 -1.38 4.38
C ASP A 91 16.99 -2.02 5.31
N ALA A 92 17.02 -3.35 5.41
CA ALA A 92 16.06 -4.11 6.20
C ALA A 92 16.28 -4.02 7.70
N GLU A 93 17.47 -3.60 8.17
CA GLU A 93 17.71 -3.41 9.61
C GLU A 93 17.08 -2.11 10.08
N LYS A 94 17.13 -1.06 9.25
CA LYS A 94 16.52 0.24 9.56
C LYS A 94 15.06 0.34 9.13
N GLY A 95 14.65 -0.43 8.13
CA GLY A 95 13.33 -0.31 7.53
C GLY A 95 13.22 0.85 6.52
N GLU A 96 14.33 1.29 5.93
CA GLU A 96 14.39 2.52 5.14
C GLU A 96 14.94 2.28 3.72
N TRP A 97 14.53 3.11 2.75
CA TRP A 97 15.10 3.12 1.40
C TRP A 97 16.29 4.09 1.32
N ILE A 98 17.48 3.57 1.07
CA ILE A 98 18.72 4.38 0.98
C ILE A 98 19.04 4.68 -0.48
N GLY A 99 19.10 5.96 -0.82
CA GLY A 99 19.51 6.42 -2.14
C GLY A 99 21.00 6.19 -2.38
N GLN A 100 21.33 5.56 -3.50
CA GLN A 100 22.70 5.45 -3.99
C GLN A 100 23.09 6.77 -4.62
N ALA A 101 24.16 7.40 -4.11
CA ALA A 101 24.78 8.52 -4.79
C ALA A 101 25.20 8.06 -6.19
N ARG A 102 24.94 8.89 -7.22
CA ARG A 102 25.54 8.67 -8.54
C ARG A 102 27.05 8.58 -8.34
N SER A 103 27.64 7.43 -8.63
CA SER A 103 29.09 7.33 -8.74
C SER A 103 29.52 8.34 -9.79
N GLY A 104 30.14 9.43 -9.37
CA GLY A 104 30.80 10.34 -10.29
C GLY A 104 31.90 9.56 -10.98
N THR A 105 31.70 9.22 -12.26
CA THR A 105 32.81 8.88 -13.14
C THR A 105 33.56 10.19 -13.36
N THR A 106 34.62 10.39 -12.59
CA THR A 106 35.71 11.30 -12.96
C THR A 106 36.49 10.59 -14.06
N ASP A 107 36.24 11.00 -15.30
CA ASP A 107 37.21 10.89 -16.40
C ASP A 107 37.84 12.27 -16.63
#